data_AF-A0A7J7M9S0-F1
#
_entry.id   AF-A0A7J7M9S0-F1
#
_cell.length_a   1.000
_cell.length_b   1.000
_cell.length_c   1.000
_cell.angle_alpha   90.00
_cell.angle_beta   90.00
_cell.angle_gamma   90.00
#
_symmetry.space_group_name_H-M   'P 1'
#
loop_
_entity.id
_entity.type
_entity.pdbx_description
1 polymer ?
#
loop_
_entity_poly.entity_id
_entity_poly.type
_entity_poly.pdbx_seq_one_letter_code
_entity_poly.pdbx_strand_id
1 'polypeptide(L)'
;MWCSSFENSFLWIAGTRPSSTIQLVYTLCGSELEAHLSDFLQGVRKGNLGELSARQLNWVNDLHCKIVREEDKISRRLENLQEEVGEEPLELEQIGESNGHVYQGLNEYMLALASIMEDADELRLKSLKELMSILSPLQGVNFMVASKKLYLSMHEWGKY
;
A
#
# COMPACT_ATOMS: atom_id res chain seq x y z
N MET A 1 -6.84 -11.48 15.80
CA MET A 1 -5.76 -12.20 15.11
C MET A 1 -4.70 -11.16 14.79
N TRP A 2 -3.61 -11.11 15.54
CA TRP A 2 -2.51 -10.18 15.28
C TRP A 2 -1.64 -10.80 14.19
N CYS A 3 -1.31 -10.01 13.17
CA CYS A 3 -0.40 -10.43 12.10
C CYS A 3 0.96 -10.83 12.71
N SER A 4 1.65 -11.79 12.09
CA SER A 4 3.02 -12.17 12.47
C SER A 4 3.98 -10.97 12.39
N SER A 5 5.13 -11.02 13.08
CA SER A 5 6.14 -9.94 12.98
C SER A 5 6.56 -9.69 11.53
N PHE A 6 6.59 -10.75 10.71
CA PHE A 6 6.87 -10.66 9.29
C PHE A 6 5.75 -9.95 8.52
N GLU A 7 4.48 -10.32 8.73
CA GLU A 7 3.36 -9.62 8.09
C GLU A 7 3.28 -8.15 8.53
N ASN A 8 3.60 -7.85 9.79
CA ASN A 8 3.62 -6.49 10.33
C ASN A 8 4.67 -5.59 9.66
N SER A 9 5.81 -6.13 9.20
CA SER A 9 6.83 -5.29 8.54
C SER A 9 6.38 -4.73 7.18
N PHE A 10 5.27 -5.22 6.63
CA PHE A 10 4.69 -4.72 5.38
C PHE A 10 3.48 -3.80 5.62
N LEU A 11 3.09 -3.59 6.88
CA LEU A 11 2.00 -2.68 7.22
C LEU A 11 2.50 -1.24 7.24
N TRP A 12 1.64 -0.36 6.73
CA TRP A 12 1.79 1.09 6.84
C TRP A 12 0.64 1.63 7.70
N ILE A 13 -0.49 2.04 7.09
CA ILE A 13 -1.64 2.59 7.81
C ILE A 13 -2.85 1.67 7.60
N ALA A 14 -3.11 0.77 8.55
CA ALA A 14 -4.21 -0.21 8.47
C ALA A 14 -4.13 -1.21 7.30
N GLY A 15 -3.03 -1.21 6.54
CA GLY A 15 -2.85 -2.06 5.37
C GLY A 15 -1.49 -1.84 4.70
N THR A 16 -1.28 -2.45 3.53
CA THR A 16 -0.03 -2.31 2.78
C THR A 16 0.13 -0.91 2.21
N ARG A 17 1.38 -0.51 1.97
CA ARG A 17 1.69 0.75 1.30
C ARG A 17 1.36 0.63 -0.20
N PRO A 18 0.54 1.54 -0.78
CA PRO A 18 0.17 1.48 -2.21
C PRO A 18 1.35 1.36 -3.19
N SER A 19 2.49 2.01 -2.93
CA SER A 19 3.70 1.96 -3.76
C SER A 19 4.29 0.55 -3.85
N SER A 20 4.09 -0.32 -2.85
CA SER A 20 4.47 -1.73 -2.92
C SER A 20 3.71 -2.49 -4.03
N THR A 21 2.48 -2.07 -4.35
CA THR A 21 1.71 -2.61 -5.49
C THR A 21 2.42 -2.31 -6.81
N ILE A 22 2.97 -1.10 -6.95
CA ILE A 22 3.67 -0.67 -8.16
C ILE A 22 5.05 -1.34 -8.25
N GLN A 23 5.75 -1.48 -7.13
CA GLN A 23 6.99 -2.25 -7.05
C GLN A 23 6.79 -3.69 -7.51
N LEU A 24 5.69 -4.33 -7.11
CA LEU A 24 5.34 -5.67 -7.57
C LEU A 24 5.17 -5.72 -9.11
N VAL A 25 4.57 -4.70 -9.73
CA VAL A 25 4.47 -4.63 -11.20
C VAL A 25 5.85 -4.61 -11.85
N TYR A 26 6.80 -3.82 -11.34
CA TYR A 26 8.15 -3.78 -11.87
C TYR A 26 8.88 -5.12 -11.69
N THR A 27 8.74 -5.76 -10.53
CA THR A 27 9.33 -7.08 -10.27
C THR A 27 8.76 -8.15 -11.21
N LEU A 28 7.45 -8.16 -11.42
CA LEU A 28 6.80 -9.11 -12.33
C LEU A 28 7.16 -8.85 -13.79
N CYS A 29 7.22 -7.59 -14.21
CA CYS A 29 7.68 -7.22 -15.54
C CYS A 29 9.11 -7.71 -15.80
N GLY A 30 10.03 -7.49 -14.86
CA GLY A 30 11.42 -7.93 -14.99
C GLY A 30 11.54 -9.45 -15.03
N SER A 31 10.92 -10.15 -14.07
CA SER A 31 11.01 -11.61 -13.96
C SER A 31 10.33 -12.36 -15.11
N GLU A 32 9.16 -11.92 -15.56
CA GLU A 32 8.48 -12.55 -16.71
C GLU A 32 9.22 -12.28 -18.03
N LEU A 33 9.81 -11.09 -18.20
CA LEU A 33 10.64 -10.79 -19.37
C LEU A 33 11.89 -11.66 -19.38
N GLU A 34 12.58 -11.80 -18.24
CA GLU A 34 13.78 -12.62 -18.12
C GLU A 34 13.49 -14.09 -18.41
N ALA A 35 12.42 -14.64 -17.81
CA ALA A 35 12.00 -16.03 -18.01
C ALA A 35 11.60 -16.37 -19.45
N HIS A 36 11.24 -15.36 -20.26
CA HIS A 36 10.76 -15.52 -21.64
C HIS A 36 11.59 -14.73 -22.65
N LEU A 37 12.83 -14.36 -22.30
CA LEU A 37 13.66 -13.50 -23.13
C LEU A 37 13.95 -14.11 -24.50
N SER A 38 14.24 -15.40 -24.57
CA SER A 38 14.49 -16.11 -25.84
C SER A 38 13.27 -16.09 -26.76
N ASP A 39 12.08 -16.34 -26.22
CA ASP A 39 10.82 -16.31 -26.96
C ASP A 39 10.55 -14.88 -27.48
N PHE A 40 10.77 -13.88 -26.63
CA PHE A 40 10.60 -12.47 -26.96
C PHE A 40 11.55 -12.02 -28.10
N LEU A 41 12.82 -12.41 -28.05
CA LEU A 41 13.82 -12.10 -29.09
C LEU A 41 13.51 -12.79 -30.42
N GLN A 42 12.82 -13.93 -30.38
CA GLN A 42 12.29 -14.61 -31.56
C GLN A 42 10.96 -14.01 -32.07
N GLY A 43 10.45 -12.97 -31.40
CA GLY A 43 9.23 -12.27 -31.78
C GLY A 43 7.94 -12.89 -31.26
N VAL A 44 8.02 -13.93 -30.41
CA VAL A 44 6.85 -14.52 -29.76
C VAL A 44 6.30 -13.54 -28.73
N ARG A 45 4.99 -13.27 -28.81
CA ARG A 45 4.28 -12.36 -27.90
C ARG A 45 3.27 -13.14 -27.07
N LYS A 46 3.47 -13.15 -25.75
CA LYS A 46 2.59 -13.77 -24.74
C LYS A 46 1.59 -12.78 -24.15
N GLY A 47 1.79 -11.47 -24.34
CA GLY A 47 0.89 -10.42 -23.83
C GLY A 47 0.84 -10.36 -22.29
N ASN A 48 1.87 -10.87 -21.62
CA ASN A 48 1.99 -10.92 -20.16
C ASN A 48 2.60 -9.61 -19.60
N LEU A 49 2.94 -9.57 -18.31
CA LEU A 49 3.54 -8.40 -17.68
C LEU A 49 4.98 -8.18 -18.13
N GLY A 50 5.68 -9.21 -18.59
CA GLY A 50 6.99 -9.08 -19.25
C GLY A 50 6.97 -8.28 -20.55
N GLU A 51 5.77 -8.06 -21.12
CA GLU A 51 5.57 -7.34 -22.38
C GLU A 51 4.87 -5.98 -22.20
N LEU A 52 5.02 -5.35 -21.02
CA LEU A 52 4.57 -3.98 -20.83
C LEU A 52 5.20 -3.05 -21.87
N SER A 53 4.36 -2.33 -22.62
CA SER A 53 4.84 -1.35 -23.59
C SER A 53 5.54 -0.18 -22.91
N ALA A 54 6.44 0.50 -23.62
CA ALA A 54 7.11 1.70 -23.11
C ALA A 54 6.11 2.77 -22.63
N ARG A 55 4.96 2.89 -23.30
CA ARG A 55 3.88 3.79 -22.90
C ARG A 55 3.23 3.38 -21.59
N GLN A 56 2.94 2.08 -21.41
CA GLN A 56 2.41 1.57 -20.15
C GLN A 56 3.40 1.76 -19.01
N LEU A 57 4.69 1.50 -19.23
CA LEU A 57 5.73 1.73 -18.22
C LEU A 57 5.82 3.20 -17.80
N ASN A 58 5.74 4.14 -18.75
CA ASN A 58 5.68 5.57 -18.45
C ASN A 58 4.44 5.92 -17.61
N TRP A 59 3.26 5.40 -17.97
CA TRP A 59 2.04 5.62 -17.18
C TRP A 59 2.12 5.02 -15.77
N VAL A 60 2.70 3.81 -15.62
CA VAL A 60 2.94 3.20 -14.30
C VAL A 60 3.91 4.05 -13.49
N ASN A 61 4.96 4.59 -14.10
CA ASN A 61 5.91 5.48 -13.43
C ASN A 61 5.26 6.79 -12.97
N ASP A 62 4.45 7.42 -13.83
CA ASP A 62 3.70 8.63 -13.47
C ASP A 62 2.72 8.35 -12.32
N LEU A 63 2.03 7.21 -12.36
CA LEU A 63 1.17 6.74 -11.26
C LEU A 63 1.98 6.53 -9.98
N HIS A 64 3.15 5.90 -10.06
CA HIS A 64 4.05 5.69 -8.92
C HIS A 64 4.43 7.01 -8.25
N CYS A 65 4.86 8.01 -9.04
CA CYS A 65 5.21 9.33 -8.53
C CYS A 65 4.03 10.03 -7.86
N LYS A 66 2.81 9.88 -8.39
CA LYS A 66 1.60 10.43 -7.74
C LYS A 66 1.33 9.74 -6.41
N ILE A 67 1.38 8.41 -6.39
CA ILE A 67 1.15 7.59 -5.20
C ILE A 67 2.12 7.99 -4.08
N VAL A 68 3.42 8.04 -4.36
CA VAL A 68 4.44 8.39 -3.35
C VAL A 68 4.16 9.78 -2.74
N ARG A 69 3.78 10.76 -3.56
CA ARG A 69 3.43 12.10 -3.04
C ARG A 69 2.22 12.08 -2.11
N GLU A 70 1.20 11.29 -2.41
CA GLU A 70 0.04 11.15 -1.53
C GLU A 70 0.35 10.34 -0.27
N GLU A 71 1.15 9.28 -0.38
CA GLU A 71 1.68 8.52 0.77
C GLU A 71 2.44 9.42 1.74
N ASP A 72 3.30 10.31 1.22
CA ASP A 72 4.06 11.28 2.04
C ASP A 72 3.14 12.30 2.72
N LYS A 73 2.03 12.71 2.08
CA LYS A 73 1.06 13.61 2.70
C LYS A 73 0.31 12.93 3.84
N ILE A 74 -0.15 11.70 3.63
CA ILE A 74 -0.88 10.93 4.65
C ILE A 74 0.06 10.58 5.81
N SER A 75 1.31 10.16 5.52
CA SER A 75 2.30 9.85 6.56
C SER A 75 2.61 11.07 7.44
N ARG A 76 2.82 12.25 6.83
CA ARG A 76 3.02 13.50 7.59
C ARG A 76 1.83 13.89 8.44
N ARG A 77 0.60 13.65 7.96
CA ARG A 77 -0.60 13.90 8.79
C ARG A 77 -0.64 13.00 10.02
N LEU A 78 -0.24 11.74 9.88
CA LEU A 78 -0.14 10.81 11.01
C LEU A 78 0.99 11.23 11.97
N GLU A 79 2.14 11.63 11.45
CA GLU A 79 3.27 12.14 12.24
C GLU A 79 2.85 13.36 13.06
N ASN A 80 2.25 14.37 12.43
CA ASN A 80 1.76 15.58 13.12
C ASN A 80 0.73 15.24 14.21
N LEU A 81 -0.20 14.31 13.94
CA LEU A 81 -1.20 13.87 14.91
C LEU A 81 -0.55 13.14 16.10
N GLN A 82 0.54 12.40 15.86
CA GLN A 82 1.31 11.73 16.91
C GLN A 82 2.14 12.71 17.73
N GLU A 83 2.71 13.74 17.10
CA GLU A 83 3.43 14.83 17.79
C GLU A 83 2.49 15.61 18.73
N GLU A 84 1.27 15.93 18.28
CA GLU A 84 0.26 16.63 19.09
C GLU A 84 -0.08 15.88 20.40
N VAL A 85 -0.18 14.55 20.34
CA VAL A 85 -0.41 13.70 21.53
C VAL A 85 0.84 13.51 22.39
N GLY A 86 2.04 13.64 21.81
CA GLY A 86 3.30 13.51 22.54
C GLY A 86 3.63 14.74 23.39
N GLU A 87 3.19 15.92 22.97
CA GLU A 87 3.43 17.21 23.65
C GLU A 87 2.42 17.47 24.79
N GLU A 88 1.20 16.95 24.70
CA GLU A 88 0.27 16.90 25.83
C GLU A 88 0.55 15.63 26.65
N PRO A 89 1.07 15.72 27.89
CA PRO A 89 1.17 14.53 28.70
C PRO A 89 -0.24 13.98 28.85
N LEU A 90 -0.45 12.75 28.38
CA LEU A 90 -1.60 11.94 28.77
C LEU A 90 -1.50 11.77 30.29
N GLU A 91 -2.00 12.76 31.04
CA GLU A 91 -2.19 12.73 32.48
C GLU A 91 -3.29 11.71 32.78
N LEU A 92 -2.96 10.43 32.57
CA LEU A 92 -3.80 9.27 32.87
C LEU A 92 -3.93 9.05 34.39
N GLU A 93 -3.32 9.92 35.20
CA GLU A 93 -3.32 9.85 36.66
C GLU A 93 -3.64 11.22 37.27
N GLN A 94 -4.91 11.65 37.27
CA GLN A 94 -5.50 12.39 38.41
C GLN A 94 -7.04 12.52 38.37
N ILE A 95 -7.67 11.63 39.14
CA ILE A 95 -8.79 11.84 40.09
C ILE A 95 -9.97 12.75 39.64
N GLY A 96 -11.10 12.11 39.35
CA GLY A 96 -12.37 12.42 40.02
C GLY A 96 -13.39 13.27 39.27
N GLU A 97 -13.00 14.35 38.60
CA GLU A 97 -13.98 15.31 38.05
C GLU A 97 -13.70 15.76 36.59
N SER A 98 -12.57 15.37 35.99
CA SER A 98 -12.14 15.77 34.63
C SER A 98 -12.32 14.67 33.56
N ASN A 99 -13.22 13.71 33.78
CA ASN A 99 -13.42 12.62 32.81
C ASN A 99 -14.09 13.12 31.51
N GLY A 100 -14.87 14.20 31.52
CA GLY A 100 -15.52 14.67 30.28
C GLY A 100 -14.53 15.16 29.22
N HIS A 101 -13.50 15.91 29.63
CA HIS A 101 -12.57 16.58 28.72
C HIS A 101 -11.51 15.62 28.14
N VAL A 102 -11.01 14.69 28.97
CA VAL A 102 -10.07 13.65 28.52
C VAL A 102 -10.71 12.70 27.50
N TYR A 103 -11.97 12.30 27.74
CA TYR A 103 -12.68 11.43 26.79
C TYR A 103 -13.05 12.16 25.50
N GLN A 104 -13.27 13.47 25.54
CA GLN A 104 -13.49 14.29 24.34
C GLN A 104 -12.22 14.39 23.48
N GLY A 105 -11.06 14.72 24.08
CA GLY A 105 -9.78 14.77 23.37
C GLY A 105 -9.39 13.41 22.77
N LEU A 106 -9.58 12.31 23.51
CA LEU A 106 -9.38 10.96 22.98
C LEU A 106 -10.31 10.65 21.81
N ASN A 107 -11.57 11.09 21.88
CA ASN A 107 -12.54 10.91 20.80
C ASN A 107 -12.15 11.71 19.55
N GLU A 108 -11.69 12.96 19.69
CA GLU A 108 -11.19 13.79 18.60
C GLU A 108 -9.97 13.16 17.93
N TYR A 109 -9.03 12.63 18.72
CA TYR A 109 -7.88 11.87 18.22
C TYR A 109 -8.29 10.60 17.45
N MET A 110 -9.21 9.80 17.99
CA MET A 110 -9.71 8.60 17.32
C MET A 110 -10.40 8.92 16.00
N LEU A 111 -11.18 10.02 15.94
CA LEU A 111 -11.80 10.48 14.70
C LEU A 111 -10.76 10.95 13.67
N ALA A 112 -9.71 11.65 14.10
CA ALA A 112 -8.62 12.06 13.23
C ALA A 112 -7.84 10.85 12.67
N LEU A 113 -7.56 9.85 13.52
CA LEU A 113 -6.91 8.62 13.10
C LEU A 113 -7.78 7.83 12.10
N ALA A 114 -9.10 7.73 12.36
CA ALA A 114 -10.04 7.10 11.44
C ALA A 114 -10.06 7.79 10.06
N SER A 115 -10.03 9.13 10.02
CA SER A 115 -9.94 9.88 8.77
C SER A 115 -8.64 9.58 8.00
N ILE A 116 -7.49 9.49 8.70
CA ILE A 116 -6.21 9.14 8.07
C ILE A 116 -6.24 7.70 7.50
N MET A 117 -6.87 6.77 8.21
CA MET A 117 -7.05 5.39 7.72
C MET A 117 -7.94 5.35 6.47
N GLU A 118 -9.02 6.12 6.46
CA GLU A 118 -9.91 6.27 5.29
C GLU A 118 -9.16 6.81 4.07
N ASP A 119 -8.35 7.86 4.24
CA ASP A 119 -7.52 8.42 3.17
C ASP A 119 -6.52 7.39 2.62
N ALA A 120 -5.94 6.57 3.50
CA ALA A 120 -5.03 5.50 3.11
C ALA A 120 -5.74 4.40 2.31
N ASP A 121 -6.95 4.01 2.73
CA ASP A 121 -7.78 3.02 2.01
C ASP A 121 -8.25 3.55 0.65
N GLU A 122 -8.66 4.83 0.59
CA GLU A 122 -9.01 5.47 -0.67
C GLU A 122 -7.81 5.49 -1.62
N LEU A 123 -6.62 5.84 -1.13
CA LEU A 123 -5.41 5.84 -1.95
C LEU A 123 -5.09 4.44 -2.49
N ARG A 124 -5.23 3.37 -1.68
CA ARG A 124 -5.06 1.99 -2.15
C ARG A 124 -6.03 1.64 -3.27
N LEU A 125 -7.31 1.90 -3.08
CA LEU A 125 -8.35 1.57 -4.06
C LEU A 125 -8.16 2.35 -5.36
N LYS A 126 -7.86 3.65 -5.26
CA LYS A 126 -7.58 4.50 -6.41
C LYS A 126 -6.33 4.04 -7.16
N SER A 127 -5.26 3.73 -6.45
CA SER A 127 -4.01 3.21 -7.03
C SER A 127 -4.24 1.93 -7.82
N LEU A 128 -4.97 0.97 -7.24
CA LEU A 128 -5.31 -0.28 -7.91
C LEU A 128 -6.19 -0.03 -9.14
N LYS A 129 -7.20 0.84 -9.03
CA LYS A 129 -8.10 1.16 -10.14
C LYS A 129 -7.36 1.81 -11.31
N GLU A 130 -6.51 2.81 -11.03
CA GLU A 130 -5.70 3.47 -12.06
C GLU A 130 -4.71 2.49 -12.70
N LEU A 131 -4.05 1.64 -11.91
CA LEU A 131 -3.17 0.59 -12.43
C LEU A 131 -3.93 -0.36 -13.37
N MET A 132 -5.09 -0.86 -12.96
CA MET A 132 -5.91 -1.76 -13.78
C MET A 132 -6.42 -1.10 -15.08
N SER A 133 -6.48 0.22 -15.13
CA SER A 133 -6.80 0.96 -16.37
C SER A 133 -5.62 1.12 -17.33
N ILE A 134 -4.38 1.00 -16.82
CA ILE A 134 -3.14 1.04 -17.60
C ILE A 134 -2.85 -0.33 -18.23
N LEU A 135 -3.14 -1.40 -17.48
CA LEU A 135 -2.90 -2.78 -17.91
C LEU A 135 -3.94 -3.25 -18.93
N SER A 136 -3.52 -4.13 -19.84
CA SER A 136 -4.49 -4.91 -20.62
C SER A 136 -5.24 -5.90 -19.70
N PRO A 137 -6.42 -6.40 -20.09
CA PRO A 137 -7.15 -7.38 -19.28
C PRO A 137 -6.32 -8.61 -18.89
N LEU A 138 -5.50 -9.13 -19.81
CA LEU A 138 -4.62 -10.28 -19.54
C LEU A 138 -3.51 -9.92 -18.53
N GLN A 139 -2.87 -8.77 -18.71
CA GLN A 139 -1.85 -8.26 -17.78
C GLN A 139 -2.43 -8.04 -16.38
N GLY A 140 -3.64 -7.47 -16.30
CA GLY A 140 -4.35 -7.27 -15.05
C GLY A 140 -4.66 -8.58 -14.32
N VAL A 141 -5.10 -9.62 -15.04
CA VAL A 141 -5.31 -10.95 -14.46
C VAL A 141 -3.99 -11.55 -13.95
N ASN A 142 -2.92 -11.51 -14.75
CA ASN A 142 -1.60 -12.00 -14.33
C ASN A 142 -1.12 -11.28 -13.06
N PHE A 143 -1.29 -9.96 -13.02
CA PHE A 143 -0.95 -9.14 -11.87
C PHE A 143 -1.75 -9.56 -10.62
N MET A 144 -3.07 -9.73 -10.72
CA MET A 144 -3.90 -10.15 -9.59
C MET A 144 -3.54 -11.55 -9.08
N VAL A 145 -3.27 -12.49 -9.99
CA VAL A 145 -2.82 -13.84 -9.63
C VAL A 145 -1.50 -13.80 -8.88
N ALA A 146 -0.52 -13.04 -9.38
CA ALA A 146 0.77 -12.89 -8.72
C ALA A 146 0.64 -12.20 -7.34
N SER A 147 -0.18 -11.16 -7.25
CA SER A 147 -0.48 -10.45 -6.00
C SER A 147 -1.10 -11.38 -4.96
N LYS A 148 -2.06 -12.22 -5.38
CA LYS A 148 -2.69 -13.20 -4.48
C LYS A 148 -1.70 -14.29 -4.03
N LYS A 149 -0.84 -14.76 -4.93
CA LYS A 149 0.23 -15.72 -4.57
C LYS A 149 1.17 -15.13 -3.53
N LEU A 150 1.63 -13.89 -3.74
CA LEU A 150 2.49 -13.20 -2.78
C LEU A 150 1.83 -13.09 -1.40
N TYR A 151 0.57 -12.65 -1.34
CA TYR A 151 -0.17 -12.55 -0.09
C TYR A 151 -0.25 -13.89 0.66
N LEU A 152 -0.56 -14.98 -0.05
CA LEU A 152 -0.61 -16.32 0.53
C LEU A 152 0.77 -16.77 1.03
N SER A 153 1.81 -16.55 0.24
CA SER A 153 3.19 -16.88 0.64
C SER A 153 3.64 -16.10 1.87
N MET A 154 3.33 -14.81 1.96
CA MET A 154 3.63 -14.00 3.14
C MET A 154 2.97 -14.56 4.40
N HIS A 155 1.71 -14.99 4.27
CA HIS A 155 0.97 -15.60 5.37
C HIS A 155 1.57 -16.95 5.80
N GLU A 156 2.04 -17.75 4.84
CA GLU A 156 2.73 -19.02 5.15
C GLU A 156 4.08 -18.78 5.83
N TRP A 157 4.86 -17.80 5.37
CA TRP A 157 6.15 -17.45 5.98
C TRP A 157 6.01 -16.89 7.38
N GLY A 158 4.93 -16.15 7.66
CA GLY A 158 4.63 -15.62 8.99
C GLY A 158 4.32 -16.67 10.06
N LYS A 159 4.16 -17.95 9.68
CA LYS A 159 3.93 -19.07 10.62
C LYS A 159 5.21 -19.64 11.23
N TYR A 160 6.37 -19.29 10.67
CA TYR A 160 7.70 -19.73 11.11
C TYR A 160 8.39 -18.63 11.93
#